data_AF-A0A6P3YHC8-F1
#
_entry.id   AF-A0A6P3YHC8-F1
#
_cell.length_a   1.000
_cell.length_b   1.000
_cell.length_c   1.000
_cell.angle_alpha   90.00
_cell.angle_beta   90.00
_cell.angle_gamma   90.00
#
_symmetry.space_group_name_H-M   'P 1'
#
loop_
_entity.id
_entity.type
_entity.pdbx_description
1 polymer ?
#
loop_
_entity_poly.entity_id
_entity_poly.type
_entity_poly.pdbx_seq_one_letter_code
_entity_poly.pdbx_strand_id
1 'polypeptide(L)'
;MALESMWAPQAAVIGDGPSERVGEQGSPHTQVLQTASLKDGPAKRAVWVRRNHSEPETTTSPEVKKPKLELTKAVVVDLGTGYCKCGFAGLPKPTHRISTTVGKPYMETAKTGDNRKETFVGHELINPEVRLKLVNPLRHGIIVDWDTVQDIWEYLFHQEMKIAPEEHAVLVSDPPLSPHTNREKYAEMLFETFRTPAMHIAYQSRLSMYSYGRTSGLVVEVGHGVSYVVPIYEGYPLPSITGRLDYAGSDLTTYLMGLMNTAGKHFTEGQLDIVEDIKKKCCFVALDPIEEKKVPATQHMIQYTLPDGQAICLCQERFLCSEMFFKPSLIKSMQLGLHTQTVSCLNKCDIALKRDLMGNILLCGGSTMLRGFPNRLQKELSGMCPNDTPQVSVLPERDTAVWTGGSILASLQGFQPLWVHRSEYEEHGPFFLYRRCF
;
A
#
# COMPACT_ATOMS: atom_id res chain seq x y z
N MET A 1 35.52 -22.90 3.45
CA MET A 1 35.31 -24.32 3.78
C MET A 1 34.68 -24.40 5.15
N ALA A 2 33.53 -25.10 5.21
CA ALA A 2 32.84 -25.72 6.33
C ALA A 2 32.72 -24.99 7.68
N LEU A 3 31.48 -24.69 8.08
CA LEU A 3 30.84 -25.39 9.21
C LEU A 3 29.34 -25.10 9.21
N GLU A 4 28.57 -26.10 8.77
CA GLU A 4 27.17 -26.28 9.09
C GLU A 4 27.04 -26.81 10.54
N SER A 5 26.05 -26.31 11.29
CA SER A 5 25.06 -27.11 12.05
C SER A 5 24.40 -26.28 13.15
N MET A 6 23.18 -26.69 13.49
CA MET A 6 22.33 -26.29 14.63
C MET A 6 21.20 -25.30 14.33
N TRP A 7 20.14 -25.82 13.72
CA TRP A 7 18.77 -25.48 14.16
C TRP A 7 17.95 -26.77 14.29
N ALA A 8 17.47 -27.02 15.51
CA ALA A 8 16.36 -27.92 15.80
C ALA A 8 15.31 -27.13 16.62
N PRO A 9 14.00 -27.27 16.33
CA PRO A 9 12.95 -26.52 17.01
C PRO A 9 12.55 -27.19 18.34
N GLN A 10 12.41 -26.40 19.41
CA GLN A 10 11.89 -26.88 20.69
C GLN A 10 10.36 -26.93 20.69
N ALA A 11 9.82 -28.10 21.03
CA ALA A 11 8.42 -28.37 21.29
C ALA A 11 8.03 -27.99 22.73
N ALA A 12 6.81 -27.49 22.92
CA ALA A 12 6.24 -27.14 24.21
C ALA A 12 5.85 -28.40 25.00
N VAL A 13 6.24 -28.44 26.28
CA VAL A 13 5.91 -29.50 27.23
C VAL A 13 4.70 -29.09 28.06
N ILE A 14 3.70 -29.97 28.10
CA ILE A 14 2.54 -29.94 29.00
C ILE A 14 2.97 -30.51 30.36
N GLY A 15 2.58 -29.86 31.46
CA GLY A 15 2.85 -30.33 32.82
C GLY A 15 1.61 -30.24 33.70
N ASP A 16 1.24 -31.37 34.28
CA ASP A 16 0.15 -31.61 35.23
C ASP A 16 0.35 -30.90 36.60
N GLY A 17 -0.76 -30.68 37.32
CA GLY A 17 -0.83 -30.09 38.67
C GLY A 17 -0.28 -30.98 39.81
N PRO A 18 -0.39 -30.53 41.08
CA PRO A 18 -1.42 -31.15 41.95
C PRO A 18 -2.00 -30.31 43.14
N SER A 19 -3.25 -30.65 43.49
CA SER A 19 -3.92 -30.84 44.81
C SER A 19 -3.94 -29.78 45.95
N GLU A 20 -5.18 -29.34 46.24
CA GLU A 20 -5.91 -29.10 47.51
C GLU A 20 -5.21 -28.84 48.87
N ARG A 21 -5.72 -27.81 49.58
CA ARG A 21 -6.11 -27.86 51.01
C ARG A 21 -7.19 -26.80 51.36
N VAL A 22 -8.05 -27.18 52.31
CA VAL A 22 -9.37 -26.65 52.70
C VAL A 22 -9.30 -25.66 53.88
N GLY A 23 -10.26 -24.72 53.98
CA GLY A 23 -10.69 -24.14 55.27
C GLY A 23 -11.43 -22.79 55.24
N GLU A 24 -12.78 -22.85 55.26
CA GLU A 24 -13.79 -22.01 56.00
C GLU A 24 -13.70 -20.45 56.03
N GLN A 25 -14.76 -19.63 56.03
CA GLN A 25 -16.23 -19.71 56.10
C GLN A 25 -16.78 -18.30 55.74
N GLY A 26 -17.98 -18.19 55.13
CA GLY A 26 -18.70 -16.91 55.01
C GLY A 26 -19.70 -16.83 53.85
N SER A 27 -20.94 -17.24 54.09
CA SER A 27 -22.12 -17.07 53.21
C SER A 27 -22.96 -15.83 53.63
N PRO A 28 -24.08 -15.44 52.97
CA PRO A 28 -24.64 -15.84 51.67
C PRO A 28 -25.06 -14.64 50.77
N HIS A 29 -25.21 -14.86 49.46
CA HIS A 29 -26.38 -14.38 48.70
C HIS A 29 -26.45 -15.08 47.35
N THR A 30 -27.53 -15.85 47.17
CA THR A 30 -27.82 -16.70 46.02
C THR A 30 -28.75 -15.96 45.06
N GLN A 31 -28.34 -15.80 43.79
CA GLN A 31 -29.28 -15.65 42.67
C GLN A 31 -28.87 -16.58 41.54
N VAL A 32 -29.69 -17.62 41.37
CA VAL A 32 -29.67 -18.58 40.28
C VAL A 32 -30.39 -17.94 39.09
N LEU A 33 -29.75 -17.87 37.92
CA LEU A 33 -30.47 -17.66 36.66
C LEU A 33 -30.65 -19.01 35.96
N GLN A 34 -31.93 -19.39 35.82
CA GLN A 34 -32.39 -20.62 35.19
C GLN A 34 -32.24 -20.56 33.66
N THR A 35 -31.74 -21.66 33.09
CA THR A 35 -31.94 -22.02 31.69
C THR A 35 -33.40 -22.39 31.44
N ALA A 36 -34.07 -21.69 30.52
CA ALA A 36 -35.41 -22.04 30.05
C ALA A 36 -35.40 -22.39 28.56
N SER A 37 -35.69 -23.66 28.27
CA SER A 37 -36.14 -24.17 26.98
C SER A 37 -37.61 -23.80 26.79
N LEU A 38 -37.99 -23.32 25.60
CA LEU A 38 -39.39 -23.09 25.22
C LEU A 38 -39.69 -23.78 23.88
N LYS A 39 -40.68 -24.67 23.95
CA LYS A 39 -41.31 -25.44 22.87
C LYS A 39 -42.40 -24.62 22.17
N ASP A 40 -42.61 -24.97 20.91
CA ASP A 40 -43.82 -24.94 20.06
C ASP A 40 -45.02 -24.02 20.38
N GLY A 41 -45.45 -23.29 19.35
CA GLY A 41 -46.72 -22.56 19.25
C GLY A 41 -47.31 -22.64 17.82
N PRO A 42 -48.60 -22.32 17.60
CA PRO A 42 -49.55 -23.26 17.00
C PRO A 42 -49.75 -23.15 15.48
N ALA A 43 -50.02 -24.31 14.89
CA ALA A 43 -50.42 -24.53 13.50
C ALA A 43 -51.75 -23.85 13.15
N LYS A 44 -51.78 -23.13 12.02
CA LYS A 44 -53.01 -22.72 11.33
C LYS A 44 -53.31 -23.67 10.17
N ARG A 45 -54.50 -24.29 10.23
CA ARG A 45 -55.12 -25.17 9.24
C ARG A 45 -55.14 -24.53 7.84
N ALA A 46 -54.65 -25.25 6.84
CA ALA A 46 -54.88 -24.96 5.43
C ALA A 46 -56.30 -25.42 5.03
N VAL A 47 -57.09 -24.50 4.47
CA VAL A 47 -58.36 -24.78 3.80
C VAL A 47 -58.07 -24.89 2.31
N TRP A 48 -58.40 -26.04 1.72
CA TRP A 48 -58.32 -26.25 0.27
C TRP A 48 -59.50 -25.56 -0.42
N VAL A 49 -59.22 -24.58 -1.29
CA VAL A 49 -60.18 -24.04 -2.25
C VAL A 49 -59.73 -24.45 -3.65
N ARG A 50 -60.54 -25.26 -4.33
CA ARG A 50 -60.35 -25.62 -5.75
C ARG A 50 -60.48 -24.35 -6.60
N ARG A 51 -59.42 -23.98 -7.32
CA ARG A 51 -59.49 -23.11 -8.50
C ARG A 51 -59.14 -23.94 -9.74
N ASN A 52 -60.11 -24.09 -10.64
CA ASN A 52 -59.88 -24.59 -11.98
C ASN A 52 -59.08 -23.55 -12.76
N HIS A 53 -57.91 -23.91 -13.27
CA HIS A 53 -57.28 -23.18 -14.37
C HIS A 53 -56.69 -24.17 -15.36
N SER A 54 -57.08 -23.93 -16.61
CA SER A 54 -56.68 -24.60 -17.85
C SER A 54 -55.16 -24.56 -18.08
N GLU A 55 -54.65 -25.57 -18.77
CA GLU A 55 -53.25 -25.70 -19.21
C GLU A 55 -52.81 -24.57 -20.17
N PRO A 56 -51.51 -24.29 -20.26
CA PRO A 56 -50.98 -23.04 -20.80
C PRO A 56 -50.67 -23.11 -22.30
N GLU A 57 -50.97 -22.03 -23.03
CA GLU A 57 -50.46 -21.80 -24.38
C GLU A 57 -48.96 -21.46 -24.32
N THR A 58 -48.16 -22.27 -25.00
CA THR A 58 -46.72 -22.07 -25.19
C THR A 58 -46.46 -20.88 -26.11
N THR A 59 -46.09 -19.73 -25.54
CA THR A 59 -45.39 -18.66 -26.25
C THR A 59 -43.94 -18.66 -25.78
N THR A 60 -43.05 -19.17 -26.62
CA THR A 60 -41.59 -19.14 -26.40
C THR A 60 -41.08 -17.72 -26.62
N SER A 61 -40.94 -16.96 -25.54
CA SER A 61 -40.02 -15.82 -25.52
C SER A 61 -38.59 -16.34 -25.41
N PRO A 62 -37.61 -15.77 -26.13
CA PRO A 62 -36.22 -16.18 -25.96
C PRO A 62 -35.77 -15.71 -24.58
N GLU A 63 -35.57 -16.65 -23.66
CA GLU A 63 -34.81 -16.41 -22.44
C GLU A 63 -33.41 -15.93 -22.86
N VAL A 64 -33.15 -14.64 -22.66
CA VAL A 64 -31.80 -14.09 -22.70
C VAL A 64 -31.04 -14.81 -21.59
N LYS A 65 -30.27 -15.83 -21.95
CA LYS A 65 -29.30 -16.47 -21.06
C LYS A 65 -28.39 -15.35 -20.57
N LYS A 66 -28.53 -14.95 -19.29
CA LYS A 66 -27.50 -14.15 -18.63
C LYS A 66 -26.18 -14.88 -18.87
N PRO A 67 -25.15 -14.21 -19.41
CA PRO A 67 -23.88 -14.87 -19.65
C PRO A 67 -23.43 -15.48 -18.32
N LYS A 68 -23.06 -16.77 -18.33
CA LYS A 68 -22.31 -17.35 -17.22
C LYS A 68 -21.02 -16.53 -17.16
N LEU A 69 -20.92 -15.61 -16.20
CA LEU A 69 -19.63 -14.99 -15.89
C LEU A 69 -18.71 -16.15 -15.49
N GLU A 70 -17.68 -16.41 -16.29
CA GLU A 70 -16.57 -17.18 -15.78
C GLU A 70 -16.01 -16.42 -14.58
N LEU A 71 -15.90 -17.11 -13.44
CA LEU A 71 -15.42 -16.50 -12.20
C LEU A 71 -13.90 -16.34 -12.31
N THR A 72 -13.46 -15.31 -13.00
CA THR A 72 -12.06 -14.93 -13.06
C THR A 72 -11.65 -14.26 -11.75
N LYS A 73 -10.36 -14.38 -11.40
CA LYS A 73 -9.83 -13.72 -10.20
C LYS A 73 -9.73 -12.21 -10.44
N ALA A 74 -10.09 -11.43 -9.44
CA ALA A 74 -9.87 -9.99 -9.46
C ALA A 74 -8.37 -9.66 -9.53
N VAL A 75 -8.04 -8.55 -10.18
CA VAL A 75 -6.69 -7.99 -10.29
C VAL A 75 -6.57 -6.78 -9.35
N VAL A 76 -5.45 -6.68 -8.66
CA VAL A 76 -5.16 -5.57 -7.75
C VAL A 76 -4.02 -4.75 -8.33
N VAL A 77 -4.25 -3.45 -8.54
CA VAL A 77 -3.29 -2.48 -9.06
C VAL A 77 -2.99 -1.44 -7.98
N ASP A 78 -1.74 -1.43 -7.50
CA ASP A 78 -1.20 -0.40 -6.61
C ASP A 78 -0.29 0.54 -7.40
N LEU A 79 -0.85 1.71 -7.76
CA LEU A 79 -0.14 2.75 -8.50
C LEU A 79 0.60 3.69 -7.53
N GLY A 80 1.88 3.38 -7.27
CA GLY A 80 2.76 4.25 -6.50
C GLY A 80 3.60 5.17 -7.40
N THR A 81 4.11 6.28 -6.85
CA THR A 81 4.98 7.22 -7.61
C THR A 81 6.24 6.57 -8.15
N GLY A 82 6.84 5.61 -7.43
CA GLY A 82 8.08 4.96 -7.88
C GLY A 82 7.84 3.67 -8.66
N TYR A 83 6.87 2.87 -8.20
CA TYR A 83 6.57 1.56 -8.78
C TYR A 83 5.07 1.32 -8.80
N CYS A 84 4.59 0.79 -9.92
CA CYS A 84 3.28 0.18 -10.06
C CYS A 84 3.40 -1.32 -9.73
N LYS A 85 2.54 -1.82 -8.85
CA LYS A 85 2.53 -3.22 -8.40
C LYS A 85 1.21 -3.86 -8.78
N CYS A 86 1.26 -5.09 -9.29
CA CYS A 86 0.07 -5.75 -9.80
C CYS A 86 0.08 -7.27 -9.58
N GLY A 87 -1.11 -7.83 -9.50
CA GLY A 87 -1.32 -9.28 -9.51
C GLY A 87 -2.75 -9.66 -9.15
N PHE A 88 -2.99 -10.97 -9.12
CA PHE A 88 -4.30 -11.51 -8.76
C PHE A 88 -4.55 -11.46 -7.24
N ALA A 89 -5.80 -11.16 -6.88
CA ALA A 89 -6.28 -11.23 -5.51
C ALA A 89 -6.15 -12.64 -4.92
N GLY A 90 -5.93 -12.71 -3.61
CA GLY A 90 -5.68 -13.94 -2.86
C GLY A 90 -4.23 -14.43 -2.88
N LEU A 91 -3.33 -13.78 -3.63
CA LEU A 91 -1.90 -14.05 -3.55
C LEU A 91 -1.23 -13.23 -2.42
N PRO A 92 -0.17 -13.75 -1.79
CA PRO A 92 0.49 -13.08 -0.66
C PRO A 92 1.34 -11.87 -1.08
N LYS A 93 1.77 -11.81 -2.34
CA LYS A 93 2.68 -10.78 -2.89
C LYS A 93 2.28 -10.41 -4.31
N PRO A 94 2.58 -9.17 -4.75
CA PRO A 94 2.36 -8.77 -6.13
C PRO A 94 3.20 -9.65 -7.06
N THR A 95 2.58 -10.13 -8.13
CA THR A 95 3.25 -10.94 -9.16
C THR A 95 4.15 -10.10 -10.06
N HIS A 96 3.77 -8.85 -10.31
CA HIS A 96 4.45 -7.94 -11.22
C HIS A 96 4.73 -6.62 -10.54
N ARG A 97 5.90 -6.05 -10.82
CA ARG A 97 6.32 -4.74 -10.32
C ARG A 97 7.10 -4.04 -11.42
N ILE A 98 6.58 -2.90 -11.87
CA ILE A 98 7.19 -2.09 -12.91
C ILE A 98 7.46 -0.68 -12.41
N SER A 99 8.44 0.00 -13.01
CA SER A 99 8.68 1.42 -12.74
C SER A 99 7.48 2.24 -13.20
N THR A 100 7.06 3.22 -12.41
CA THR A 100 6.04 4.20 -12.82
C THR A 100 6.62 5.29 -13.71
N THR A 101 7.95 5.36 -13.83
CA THR A 101 8.63 6.25 -14.78
C THR A 101 8.59 5.65 -16.18
N VAL A 102 8.24 6.47 -17.17
CA VAL A 102 8.23 6.12 -18.60
C VAL A 102 9.31 6.88 -19.36
N GLY A 103 9.67 6.38 -20.53
CA GLY A 103 10.58 7.03 -21.46
C GLY A 103 9.80 7.67 -22.59
N LYS A 104 10.02 8.96 -22.82
CA LYS A 104 9.54 9.66 -24.01
C LYS A 104 10.75 9.96 -24.91
N PRO A 105 10.71 9.69 -26.23
CA PRO A 105 11.84 9.96 -27.10
C PRO A 105 12.15 11.46 -27.12
N TYR A 106 13.43 11.82 -27.17
CA TYR A 106 13.84 13.20 -27.46
C TYR A 106 13.35 13.53 -28.88
N MET A 107 12.34 14.40 -29.01
CA MET A 107 11.79 14.77 -30.32
C MET A 107 12.90 15.32 -31.24
N GLU A 108 13.30 14.55 -32.25
CA GLU A 108 13.84 15.12 -33.48
C GLU A 108 12.64 15.42 -34.37
N THR A 109 12.40 16.70 -34.65
CA THR A 109 11.36 17.27 -35.54
C THR A 109 10.52 16.21 -36.28
N ALA A 110 9.33 15.92 -35.76
CA ALA A 110 8.42 14.95 -36.36
C ALA A 110 8.02 15.43 -37.76
N LYS A 111 8.31 14.61 -38.78
CA LYS A 111 7.62 14.72 -40.07
C LYS A 111 6.22 14.15 -39.88
N THR A 112 5.23 14.80 -40.46
CA THR A 112 3.82 14.39 -40.42
C THR A 112 3.68 12.95 -40.95
N GLY A 113 3.10 12.05 -40.14
CA GLY A 113 2.84 10.64 -40.51
C GLY A 113 3.80 9.59 -39.92
N ASP A 114 4.59 9.93 -38.90
CA ASP A 114 5.52 8.99 -38.26
C ASP A 114 4.79 8.09 -37.25
N ASN A 115 4.65 6.80 -37.55
CA ASN A 115 4.05 5.79 -36.64
C ASN A 115 5.00 5.36 -35.51
N ARG A 116 5.84 6.27 -34.99
CA ARG A 116 6.81 5.94 -33.95
C ARG A 116 6.11 5.81 -32.59
N LYS A 117 6.52 4.81 -31.82
CA LYS A 117 6.06 4.61 -30.46
C LYS A 117 6.47 5.82 -29.60
N GLU A 118 5.49 6.46 -28.97
CA GLU A 118 5.69 7.70 -28.20
C GLU A 118 6.06 7.46 -26.74
N THR A 119 5.66 6.31 -26.18
CA THR A 119 5.88 5.96 -24.76
C THR A 119 6.56 4.61 -24.65
N PHE A 120 7.64 4.56 -23.87
CA PHE A 120 8.37 3.34 -23.54
C PHE A 120 8.16 3.04 -22.06
N VAL A 121 7.78 1.80 -21.72
CA VAL A 121 7.42 1.40 -20.35
C VAL A 121 8.19 0.15 -19.95
N GLY A 122 8.54 0.02 -18.66
CA GLY A 122 9.11 -1.21 -18.13
C GLY A 122 10.49 -1.54 -18.70
N HIS A 123 10.67 -2.75 -19.24
CA HIS A 123 11.96 -3.18 -19.79
C HIS A 123 12.37 -2.41 -21.05
N GLU A 124 11.42 -1.76 -21.72
CA GLU A 124 11.64 -0.98 -22.93
C GLU A 124 12.48 0.28 -22.69
N LEU A 125 12.60 0.73 -21.43
CA LEU A 125 13.42 1.87 -21.04
C LEU A 125 14.92 1.66 -21.25
N ILE A 126 15.35 0.40 -21.30
CA ILE A 126 16.76 0.02 -21.45
C ILE A 126 17.15 -0.02 -22.95
N ASN A 127 16.23 0.35 -23.86
CA ASN A 127 16.51 0.29 -25.30
C ASN A 127 17.67 1.23 -25.69
N PRO A 128 18.81 0.69 -26.16
CA PRO A 128 19.97 1.50 -26.51
C PRO A 128 19.79 2.29 -27.82
N GLU A 129 18.79 1.95 -28.63
CA GLU A 129 18.58 2.56 -29.95
C GLU A 129 17.92 3.94 -29.89
N VAL A 130 17.19 4.23 -28.81
CA VAL A 130 16.42 5.47 -28.67
C VAL A 130 16.86 6.24 -27.44
N ARG A 131 17.24 7.50 -27.63
CA ARG A 131 17.51 8.40 -26.51
C ARG A 131 16.20 8.84 -25.86
N LEU A 132 15.94 8.32 -24.67
CA LEU A 132 14.71 8.59 -23.92
C LEU A 132 14.93 9.67 -22.86
N LYS A 133 13.94 10.55 -22.71
CA LYS A 133 13.74 11.42 -21.55
C LYS A 133 12.79 10.71 -20.59
N LEU A 134 13.25 10.49 -19.36
CA LEU A 134 12.45 9.87 -18.31
C LEU A 134 11.42 10.86 -17.75
N VAL A 135 10.17 10.44 -17.68
CA VAL A 135 9.03 11.22 -17.20
C VAL A 135 8.23 10.37 -16.22
N ASN A 136 7.77 10.97 -15.12
CA ASN A 136 6.91 10.30 -14.16
C ASN A 136 5.52 10.98 -14.20
N PRO A 137 4.43 10.23 -14.44
CA PRO A 137 3.08 10.76 -14.54
C PRO A 137 2.47 11.10 -13.18
N LEU A 138 3.14 10.78 -12.07
CA LEU A 138 2.72 11.13 -10.72
C LEU A 138 3.65 12.21 -10.13
N ARG A 139 3.05 13.19 -9.45
CA ARG A 139 3.73 14.20 -8.64
C ARG A 139 3.23 14.10 -7.21
N HIS A 140 4.12 13.71 -6.30
CA HIS A 140 3.80 13.48 -4.88
C HIS A 140 2.53 12.61 -4.68
N GLY A 141 2.40 11.55 -5.48
CA GLY A 141 1.27 10.60 -5.41
C GLY A 141 0.03 11.01 -6.22
N ILE A 142 -0.04 12.23 -6.74
CA ILE A 142 -1.17 12.69 -7.56
C ILE A 142 -0.85 12.47 -9.04
N ILE A 143 -1.78 11.88 -9.78
CA ILE A 143 -1.67 11.72 -11.24
C ILE A 143 -1.80 13.08 -11.92
N VAL A 144 -0.83 13.42 -12.74
CA VAL A 144 -0.80 14.66 -13.55
C VAL A 144 -0.88 14.40 -15.06
N ASP A 145 -0.64 13.16 -15.49
CA ASP A 145 -0.67 12.73 -16.88
C ASP A 145 -1.38 11.37 -16.96
N TRP A 146 -2.66 11.40 -17.35
CA TRP A 146 -3.52 10.21 -17.41
C TRP A 146 -3.22 9.33 -18.62
N ASP A 147 -2.82 9.93 -19.75
CA ASP A 147 -2.48 9.18 -20.97
C ASP A 147 -1.27 8.29 -20.70
N THR A 148 -0.26 8.81 -20.00
CA THR A 148 0.90 8.02 -19.59
C THR A 148 0.53 6.95 -18.55
N VAL A 149 -0.44 7.19 -17.65
CA VAL A 149 -0.93 6.13 -16.74
C VAL A 149 -1.63 5.01 -17.50
N GLN A 150 -2.43 5.37 -18.50
CA GLN A 150 -3.08 4.40 -19.40
C GLN A 150 -2.03 3.57 -20.13
N ASP A 151 -0.98 4.17 -20.69
CA ASP A 151 0.13 3.45 -21.33
C ASP A 151 0.82 2.48 -20.36
N ILE A 152 1.02 2.87 -19.10
CA ILE A 152 1.59 1.99 -18.07
C ILE A 152 0.67 0.79 -17.82
N TRP A 153 -0.63 1.00 -17.76
CA TRP A 153 -1.61 -0.07 -17.49
C TRP A 153 -1.81 -0.99 -18.69
N GLU A 154 -1.81 -0.44 -19.90
CA GLU A 154 -1.82 -1.22 -21.15
C GLU A 154 -0.62 -2.18 -21.19
N TYR A 155 0.59 -1.65 -20.93
CA TYR A 155 1.80 -2.44 -20.83
C TYR A 155 1.70 -3.49 -19.70
N LEU A 156 1.19 -3.09 -18.52
CA LEU A 156 1.04 -3.98 -17.37
C LEU A 156 0.08 -5.14 -17.62
N PHE A 157 -1.09 -4.90 -18.21
CA PHE A 157 -2.10 -5.93 -18.47
C PHE A 157 -1.68 -6.83 -19.63
N HIS A 158 -1.23 -6.27 -20.75
CA HIS A 158 -0.99 -7.04 -21.97
C HIS A 158 0.43 -7.60 -22.08
N GLN A 159 1.47 -6.86 -21.66
CA GLN A 159 2.86 -7.30 -21.81
C GLN A 159 3.37 -8.06 -20.58
N GLU A 160 3.16 -7.51 -19.39
CA GLU A 160 3.63 -8.14 -18.14
C GLU A 160 2.72 -9.28 -17.72
N MET A 161 1.44 -9.00 -17.43
CA MET A 161 0.50 -10.00 -16.91
C MET A 161 -0.04 -10.95 -17.97
N LYS A 162 -0.10 -10.50 -19.23
CA LYS A 162 -0.67 -11.25 -20.38
C LYS A 162 -2.12 -11.67 -20.15
N ILE A 163 -2.95 -10.73 -19.71
CA ILE A 163 -4.38 -10.92 -19.46
C ILE A 163 -5.24 -10.04 -20.38
N ALA A 164 -6.50 -10.42 -20.54
CA ALA A 164 -7.54 -9.59 -21.15
C ALA A 164 -8.27 -8.83 -20.02
N PRO A 165 -8.10 -7.51 -19.86
CA PRO A 165 -8.71 -6.76 -18.75
C PRO A 165 -10.24 -6.84 -18.74
N GLU A 166 -10.89 -7.01 -19.89
CA GLU A 166 -12.35 -7.22 -20.02
C GLU A 166 -12.87 -8.47 -19.31
N GLU A 167 -11.98 -9.39 -18.93
CA GLU A 167 -12.34 -10.62 -18.21
C GLU A 167 -12.22 -10.44 -16.70
N HIS A 168 -11.60 -9.38 -16.17
CA HIS A 168 -11.20 -9.30 -14.75
C HIS A 168 -11.72 -8.06 -14.02
N ALA A 169 -12.31 -8.24 -12.85
CA ALA A 169 -12.58 -7.12 -11.94
C ALA A 169 -11.26 -6.50 -11.45
N VAL A 170 -11.19 -5.17 -11.34
CA VAL A 170 -9.95 -4.45 -10.96
C VAL A 170 -10.12 -3.62 -9.69
N LEU A 171 -9.33 -3.91 -8.66
CA LEU A 171 -9.18 -3.05 -7.49
C LEU A 171 -7.98 -2.12 -7.68
N VAL A 172 -8.21 -0.83 -7.55
CA VAL A 172 -7.17 0.20 -7.66
C VAL A 172 -6.93 0.86 -6.30
N SER A 173 -5.66 1.00 -5.92
CA SER A 173 -5.31 1.80 -4.74
C SER A 173 -5.24 3.29 -5.09
N ASP A 174 -5.77 4.15 -4.23
CA ASP A 174 -5.73 5.61 -4.41
C ASP A 174 -5.21 6.31 -3.13
N PRO A 175 -4.42 7.39 -3.22
CA PRO A 175 -3.92 8.06 -2.02
C PRO A 175 -5.05 8.67 -1.15
N PRO A 176 -4.87 8.80 0.17
CA PRO A 176 -5.92 9.25 1.11
C PRO A 176 -6.51 10.65 0.84
N LEU A 177 -5.74 11.52 0.19
CA LEU A 177 -6.12 12.91 -0.11
C LEU A 177 -6.13 13.17 -1.63
N SER A 178 -6.49 12.16 -2.42
CA SER A 178 -6.63 12.30 -3.86
C SER A 178 -7.82 13.21 -4.24
N PRO A 179 -7.71 13.99 -5.33
CA PRO A 179 -8.83 14.75 -5.87
C PRO A 179 -10.00 13.84 -6.25
N HIS A 180 -11.23 14.33 -6.05
CA HIS A 180 -12.43 13.56 -6.37
C HIS A 180 -12.53 13.20 -7.86
N THR A 181 -12.09 14.09 -8.73
CA THR A 181 -12.05 13.91 -10.19
C THR A 181 -11.20 12.72 -10.63
N ASN A 182 -10.20 12.31 -9.83
CA ASN A 182 -9.39 11.14 -10.16
C ASN A 182 -10.23 9.86 -10.17
N ARG A 183 -11.27 9.80 -9.34
CA ARG A 183 -12.16 8.63 -9.27
C ARG A 183 -12.91 8.44 -10.57
N GLU A 184 -13.40 9.53 -11.15
CA GLU A 184 -14.12 9.54 -12.41
C GLU A 184 -13.19 9.14 -13.56
N LYS A 185 -11.95 9.65 -13.55
CA LYS A 185 -10.94 9.27 -14.54
C LYS A 185 -10.51 7.81 -14.47
N TYR A 186 -10.40 7.23 -13.26
CA TYR A 186 -10.22 5.79 -13.13
C TYR A 186 -11.39 5.00 -13.71
N ALA A 187 -12.62 5.46 -13.49
CA ALA A 187 -13.83 4.83 -14.05
C ALA A 187 -13.83 4.85 -15.58
N GLU A 188 -13.61 6.02 -16.16
CA GLU A 188 -13.52 6.24 -17.61
C GLU A 188 -12.47 5.29 -18.22
N MET A 189 -11.26 5.27 -17.63
CA MET A 189 -10.18 4.41 -18.11
C MET A 189 -10.52 2.91 -17.96
N LEU A 190 -11.03 2.47 -16.81
CA LEU A 190 -11.32 1.03 -16.58
C LEU A 190 -12.54 0.51 -17.32
N PHE A 191 -13.62 1.30 -17.43
CA PHE A 191 -14.86 0.85 -18.05
C PHE A 191 -14.95 1.16 -19.55
N GLU A 192 -14.46 2.32 -19.98
CA GLU A 192 -14.59 2.76 -21.38
C GLU A 192 -13.40 2.28 -22.21
N THR A 193 -12.17 2.41 -21.69
CA THR A 193 -10.95 1.99 -22.41
C THR A 193 -10.69 0.50 -22.23
N PHE A 194 -10.45 0.06 -20.99
CA PHE A 194 -10.10 -1.33 -20.69
C PHE A 194 -11.30 -2.29 -20.63
N ARG A 195 -12.52 -1.76 -20.66
CA ARG A 195 -13.78 -2.54 -20.71
C ARG A 195 -13.92 -3.57 -19.58
N THR A 196 -13.30 -3.32 -18.43
CA THR A 196 -13.36 -4.20 -17.26
C THR A 196 -14.82 -4.42 -16.80
N PRO A 197 -15.16 -5.62 -16.30
CA PRO A 197 -16.53 -5.95 -15.91
C PRO A 197 -16.94 -5.28 -14.59
N ALA A 198 -15.98 -5.03 -13.71
CA ALA A 198 -16.20 -4.37 -12.43
C ALA A 198 -14.91 -3.71 -11.91
N MET A 199 -15.06 -2.69 -11.07
CA MET A 199 -13.94 -2.05 -10.40
C MET A 199 -14.24 -1.68 -8.95
N HIS A 200 -13.19 -1.42 -8.18
CA HIS A 200 -13.30 -0.79 -6.87
C HIS A 200 -12.06 0.07 -6.61
N ILE A 201 -12.25 1.22 -5.94
CA ILE A 201 -11.15 2.10 -5.55
C ILE A 201 -11.04 2.08 -4.03
N ALA A 202 -9.85 1.82 -3.49
CA ALA A 202 -9.63 1.80 -2.05
C ALA A 202 -8.42 2.66 -1.66
N TYR A 203 -8.50 3.32 -0.50
CA TYR A 203 -7.39 4.14 -0.03
C TYR A 203 -6.17 3.31 0.34
N GLN A 204 -4.99 3.75 -0.10
CA GLN A 204 -3.70 3.10 0.14
C GLN A 204 -3.50 2.77 1.63
N SER A 205 -3.71 3.74 2.52
CA SER A 205 -3.49 3.54 3.96
C SER A 205 -4.50 2.57 4.59
N ARG A 206 -5.74 2.51 4.08
CA ARG A 206 -6.73 1.51 4.52
C ARG A 206 -6.29 0.11 4.13
N LEU A 207 -5.80 -0.06 2.90
CA LEU A 207 -5.26 -1.34 2.43
C LEU A 207 -4.03 -1.74 3.25
N SER A 208 -3.07 -0.84 3.46
CA SER A 208 -1.92 -1.08 4.32
C SER A 208 -2.34 -1.56 5.71
N MET A 209 -3.32 -0.94 6.35
CA MET A 209 -3.84 -1.38 7.64
C MET A 209 -4.40 -2.82 7.61
N TYR A 210 -5.13 -3.19 6.55
CA TYR A 210 -5.64 -4.56 6.40
C TYR A 210 -4.52 -5.60 6.25
N SER A 211 -3.38 -5.25 5.66
CA SER A 211 -2.22 -6.16 5.62
C SER A 211 -1.66 -6.50 7.00
N TYR A 212 -1.85 -5.62 8.00
CA TYR A 212 -1.50 -5.86 9.40
C TYR A 212 -2.57 -6.62 10.19
N GLY A 213 -3.71 -6.96 9.56
CA GLY A 213 -4.85 -7.60 10.25
C GLY A 213 -5.50 -6.69 11.31
N ARG A 214 -5.45 -5.37 11.10
CA ARG A 214 -6.05 -4.37 12.01
C ARG A 214 -7.21 -3.65 11.32
N THR A 215 -8.12 -3.12 12.12
CA THR A 215 -9.24 -2.24 11.68
C THR A 215 -9.12 -0.82 12.22
N SER A 216 -8.27 -0.60 13.22
CA SER A 216 -7.93 0.70 13.78
C SER A 216 -6.42 0.80 13.96
N GLY A 217 -5.85 1.98 13.73
CA GLY A 217 -4.42 2.24 13.88
C GLY A 217 -3.99 3.53 13.19
N LEU A 218 -2.79 3.99 13.52
CA LEU A 218 -2.16 5.12 12.88
C LEU A 218 -1.20 4.62 11.82
N VAL A 219 -1.55 4.77 10.55
CA VAL A 219 -0.72 4.32 9.43
C VAL A 219 0.29 5.42 9.09
N VAL A 220 1.58 5.12 9.22
CA VAL A 220 2.69 5.99 8.81
C VAL A 220 3.27 5.42 7.53
N GLU A 221 2.95 6.02 6.39
CA GLU A 221 3.38 5.56 5.06
C GLU A 221 4.47 6.45 4.50
N VAL A 222 5.62 5.87 4.12
CA VAL A 222 6.71 6.62 3.45
C VAL A 222 6.99 5.95 2.11
N GLY A 223 6.41 6.51 1.06
CA GLY A 223 6.48 6.00 -0.30
C GLY A 223 7.75 6.44 -1.05
N HIS A 224 7.67 6.44 -2.38
CA HIS A 224 8.72 7.00 -3.23
C HIS A 224 8.60 8.52 -3.33
N GLY A 225 7.41 9.08 -3.62
CA GLY A 225 7.24 10.52 -3.83
C GLY A 225 6.46 11.28 -2.76
N VAL A 226 5.85 10.61 -1.79
CA VAL A 226 5.05 11.25 -0.74
C VAL A 226 5.05 10.41 0.52
N SER A 227 4.86 11.06 1.66
CA SER A 227 4.64 10.40 2.95
C SER A 227 3.31 10.84 3.58
N TYR A 228 2.62 9.90 4.22
CA TYR A 228 1.34 10.14 4.88
C TYR A 228 1.36 9.65 6.33
N VAL A 229 0.60 10.34 7.18
CA VAL A 229 0.24 9.86 8.51
C VAL A 229 -1.27 9.88 8.63
N VAL A 230 -1.89 8.70 8.63
CA VAL A 230 -3.34 8.53 8.51
C VAL A 230 -3.88 7.80 9.73
N PRO A 231 -4.61 8.48 10.62
CA PRO A 231 -5.37 7.80 11.66
C PRO A 231 -6.59 7.12 11.03
N ILE A 232 -6.76 5.84 11.33
CA ILE A 232 -7.91 5.03 10.90
C ILE A 232 -8.56 4.44 12.15
N TYR A 233 -9.88 4.59 12.26
CA TYR A 233 -10.66 4.02 13.34
C TYR A 233 -11.82 3.21 12.77
N GLU A 234 -11.90 1.93 13.11
CA GLU A 234 -12.94 0.99 12.65
C GLU A 234 -13.11 0.96 11.13
N GLY A 235 -12.01 1.09 10.38
CA GLY A 235 -11.97 1.10 8.92
C GLY A 235 -12.20 2.48 8.29
N TYR A 236 -12.53 3.49 9.07
CA TYR A 236 -12.76 4.85 8.60
C TYR A 236 -11.49 5.70 8.79
N PRO A 237 -10.84 6.16 7.71
CA PRO A 237 -9.78 7.16 7.83
C PRO A 237 -10.37 8.47 8.36
N LEU A 238 -9.58 9.28 9.05
CA LEU A 238 -9.99 10.62 9.50
C LEU A 238 -9.26 11.69 8.66
N PRO A 239 -9.86 12.19 7.55
CA PRO A 239 -9.20 13.10 6.62
C PRO A 239 -8.79 14.43 7.27
N SER A 240 -9.60 14.94 8.21
CA SER A 240 -9.34 16.20 8.92
C SER A 240 -8.07 16.18 9.78
N ILE A 241 -7.61 15.00 10.19
CA ILE A 241 -6.42 14.80 11.03
C ILE A 241 -5.23 14.32 10.20
N THR A 242 -5.48 13.75 9.03
CA THR A 242 -4.46 13.16 8.15
C THR A 242 -3.34 14.15 7.84
N GLY A 243 -2.11 13.72 8.07
CA GLY A 243 -0.88 14.44 7.76
C GLY A 243 -0.35 14.04 6.39
N ARG A 244 0.03 15.03 5.57
CA ARG A 244 0.73 14.83 4.30
C ARG A 244 2.07 15.55 4.34
N LEU A 245 3.12 14.86 3.88
CA LEU A 245 4.47 15.37 3.78
C LEU A 245 4.95 15.16 2.34
N ASP A 246 5.34 16.23 1.66
CA ASP A 246 5.78 16.22 0.27
C ASP A 246 7.30 15.98 0.19
N TYR A 247 7.78 15.05 1.01
CA TYR A 247 9.11 14.48 0.93
C TYR A 247 9.04 12.98 1.20
N ALA A 248 9.84 12.20 0.47
CA ALA A 248 9.85 10.76 0.56
C ALA A 248 11.18 10.16 0.03
N GLY A 249 11.11 8.96 -0.57
CA GLY A 249 12.28 8.24 -1.07
C GLY A 249 12.98 8.89 -2.27
N SER A 250 12.28 9.64 -3.12
CA SER A 250 12.84 10.38 -4.26
C SER A 250 13.73 11.51 -3.74
N ASP A 251 13.23 12.27 -2.78
CA ASP A 251 13.95 13.39 -2.17
C ASP A 251 15.19 12.90 -1.42
N LEU A 252 15.09 11.75 -0.75
CA LEU A 252 16.24 11.11 -0.11
C LEU A 252 17.31 10.70 -1.13
N THR A 253 16.90 10.27 -2.32
CA THR A 253 17.82 9.88 -3.39
C THR A 253 18.54 11.11 -3.95
N THR A 254 17.81 12.20 -4.21
CA THR A 254 18.38 13.49 -4.62
C THR A 254 19.31 14.05 -3.55
N TYR A 255 18.93 13.96 -2.27
CA TYR A 255 19.75 14.42 -1.17
C TYR A 255 21.03 13.58 -1.00
N LEU A 256 20.93 12.25 -1.11
CA LEU A 256 22.06 11.33 -1.11
C LEU A 256 23.04 11.65 -2.25
N MET A 257 22.54 11.92 -3.45
CA MET A 257 23.35 12.38 -4.58
C MET A 257 24.14 13.65 -4.22
N GLY A 258 23.48 14.64 -3.60
CA GLY A 258 24.14 15.86 -3.13
C GLY A 258 25.26 15.60 -2.11
N LEU A 259 25.03 14.71 -1.15
CA LEU A 259 26.04 14.31 -0.16
C LEU A 259 27.22 13.59 -0.82
N MET A 260 26.97 12.64 -1.73
CA MET A 260 28.01 11.93 -2.46
C MET A 260 28.84 12.87 -3.36
N ASN A 261 28.20 13.89 -3.95
CA ASN A 261 28.88 14.89 -4.76
C ASN A 261 29.80 15.78 -3.91
N THR A 262 29.37 16.14 -2.70
CA THR A 262 30.22 16.85 -1.74
C THR A 262 31.39 15.97 -1.27
N ALA A 263 31.21 14.65 -1.23
CA ALA A 263 32.26 13.67 -0.98
C ALA A 263 33.15 13.34 -2.21
N GLY A 264 32.96 14.03 -3.35
CA GLY A 264 33.80 13.91 -4.54
C GLY A 264 33.43 12.77 -5.50
N LYS A 265 32.22 12.20 -5.43
CA LYS A 265 31.77 11.12 -6.34
C LYS A 265 31.14 11.60 -7.66
N HIS A 266 30.72 12.87 -7.73
CA HIS A 266 30.27 13.56 -8.95
C HIS A 266 29.25 12.81 -9.83
N PHE A 267 28.12 12.41 -9.25
CA PHE A 267 26.95 11.92 -9.98
C PHE A 267 26.13 13.05 -10.62
N THR A 268 25.52 12.74 -11.77
CA THR A 268 24.60 13.62 -12.51
C THR A 268 23.14 13.20 -12.33
N GLU A 269 22.18 14.07 -12.68
CA GLU A 269 20.75 13.77 -12.60
C GLU A 269 20.32 12.56 -13.45
N GLY A 270 21.02 12.29 -14.56
CA GLY A 270 20.79 11.10 -15.38
C GLY A 270 21.18 9.78 -14.72
N GLN A 271 21.85 9.82 -13.57
CA GLN A 271 22.33 8.64 -12.83
C GLN A 271 21.55 8.39 -11.54
N LEU A 272 20.38 9.01 -11.36
CA LEU A 272 19.56 8.83 -10.16
C LEU A 272 19.17 7.37 -9.92
N ASP A 273 19.02 6.54 -10.95
CA ASP A 273 18.73 5.11 -10.81
C ASP A 273 19.87 4.36 -10.09
N ILE A 274 21.12 4.76 -10.33
CA ILE A 274 22.30 4.20 -9.65
C ILE A 274 22.29 4.64 -8.18
N VAL A 275 21.96 5.92 -7.92
CA VAL A 275 21.86 6.45 -6.55
C VAL A 275 20.71 5.79 -5.77
N GLU A 276 19.60 5.50 -6.44
CA GLU A 276 18.45 4.76 -5.89
C GLU A 276 18.84 3.33 -5.49
N ASP A 277 19.69 2.66 -6.28
CA ASP A 277 20.21 1.33 -5.96
C ASP A 277 21.20 1.37 -4.77
N ILE A 278 22.10 2.35 -4.76
CA ILE A 278 22.99 2.62 -3.61
C ILE A 278 22.15 2.86 -2.35
N LYS A 279 21.12 3.71 -2.42
CA LYS A 279 20.21 3.96 -1.30
C LYS A 279 19.66 2.67 -0.72
N LYS A 280 19.15 1.78 -1.56
CA LYS A 280 18.51 0.53 -1.12
C LYS A 280 19.50 -0.46 -0.51
N LYS A 281 20.69 -0.59 -1.10
CA LYS A 281 21.69 -1.61 -0.69
C LYS A 281 22.59 -1.14 0.44
N CYS A 282 22.88 0.16 0.51
CA CYS A 282 23.96 0.70 1.31
C CYS A 282 23.50 1.58 2.47
N CYS A 283 22.39 2.30 2.32
CA CYS A 283 21.95 3.28 3.31
C CYS A 283 21.17 2.66 4.47
N PHE A 284 21.18 3.35 5.61
CA PHE A 284 20.46 2.97 6.81
C PHE A 284 20.08 4.21 7.62
N VAL A 285 19.24 4.04 8.63
CA VAL A 285 18.85 5.10 9.56
C VAL A 285 19.60 4.92 10.87
N ALA A 286 20.40 5.93 11.22
CA ALA A 286 21.10 5.96 12.50
C ALA A 286 20.12 6.21 13.66
N LEU A 287 20.33 5.54 14.80
CA LEU A 287 19.55 5.79 16.00
C LEU A 287 19.89 7.15 16.63
N ASP A 288 21.14 7.55 16.51
CA ASP A 288 21.64 8.86 16.89
C ASP A 288 22.71 9.31 15.88
N PRO A 289 22.42 10.26 14.99
CA PRO A 289 23.36 10.66 13.95
C PRO A 289 24.61 11.37 14.50
N ILE A 290 24.55 11.91 15.73
CA ILE A 290 25.70 12.58 16.35
C ILE A 290 26.67 11.54 16.88
N GLU A 291 26.17 10.52 17.59
CA GLU A 291 27.00 9.42 18.06
C GLU A 291 27.54 8.57 16.89
N GLU A 292 26.71 8.33 15.86
CA GLU A 292 27.12 7.57 14.68
C GLU A 292 28.30 8.22 13.93
N LYS A 293 28.37 9.56 13.91
CA LYS A 293 29.50 10.30 13.32
C LYS A 293 30.81 10.13 14.08
N LYS A 294 30.76 9.81 15.38
CA LYS A 294 31.98 9.59 16.20
C LYS A 294 32.60 8.23 15.92
N VAL A 295 31.84 7.29 15.36
CA VAL A 295 32.33 5.97 14.98
C VAL A 295 33.40 6.11 13.89
N PRO A 296 34.52 5.38 13.97
CA PRO A 296 35.58 5.45 12.96
C PRO A 296 35.06 5.16 11.55
N ALA A 297 35.50 5.96 10.57
CA ALA A 297 35.10 5.83 9.17
C ALA A 297 35.33 4.42 8.60
N THR A 298 36.34 3.69 9.10
CA THR A 298 36.65 2.31 8.68
C THR A 298 35.53 1.32 8.97
N GLN A 299 34.70 1.55 9.99
CA GLN A 299 33.55 0.69 10.32
C GLN A 299 32.35 0.96 9.42
N HIS A 300 32.24 2.20 8.91
CA HIS A 300 31.16 2.63 8.01
C HIS A 300 31.52 2.51 6.54
N MET A 301 32.80 2.35 6.21
CA MET A 301 33.26 2.30 4.84
C MET A 301 32.81 1.00 4.18
N ILE A 302 32.10 1.13 3.06
CA ILE A 302 31.80 0.02 2.17
C ILE A 302 32.23 0.37 0.75
N GLN A 303 32.60 -0.65 -0.01
CA GLN A 303 32.91 -0.51 -1.42
C GLN A 303 31.68 -0.93 -2.23
N TYR A 304 31.21 -0.04 -3.10
CA TYR A 304 30.12 -0.30 -4.03
C TYR A 304 30.68 -0.32 -5.46
N THR A 305 30.28 -1.31 -6.26
CA THR A 305 30.73 -1.42 -7.65
C THR A 305 29.66 -0.84 -8.57
N LEU A 306 30.02 0.19 -9.32
CA LEU A 306 29.17 0.84 -10.31
C LEU A 306 28.93 -0.07 -11.53
N PRO A 307 27.90 0.22 -12.36
CA PRO A 307 27.62 -0.58 -13.56
C PRO A 307 28.76 -0.62 -14.59
N ASP A 308 29.63 0.39 -14.59
CA ASP A 308 30.85 0.45 -15.43
C ASP A 308 32.03 -0.35 -14.85
N GLY A 309 31.85 -1.00 -13.69
CA GLY A 309 32.88 -1.74 -12.98
C GLY A 309 33.74 -0.89 -12.05
N GLN A 310 33.58 0.44 -12.03
CA GLN A 310 34.33 1.31 -11.13
C GLN A 310 33.84 1.13 -9.69
N ALA A 311 34.79 0.99 -8.76
CA ALA A 311 34.46 0.92 -7.34
C ALA A 311 34.46 2.31 -6.67
N ILE A 312 33.43 2.59 -5.88
CA ILE A 312 33.34 3.77 -5.03
C ILE A 312 33.29 3.37 -3.56
N CYS A 313 34.03 4.07 -2.72
CA CYS A 313 33.90 3.95 -1.26
C CYS A 313 32.79 4.88 -0.75
N LEU A 314 31.85 4.32 0.01
CA LEU A 314 30.78 5.05 0.69
C LEU A 314 30.97 5.03 2.20
N CYS A 315 30.71 6.13 2.90
CA CYS A 315 30.91 6.25 4.34
C CYS A 315 29.72 6.91 5.06
N GLN A 316 29.85 8.15 5.52
CA GLN A 316 28.86 8.82 6.38
C GLN A 316 27.56 9.17 5.66
N GLU A 317 27.63 9.43 4.35
CA GLU A 317 26.48 9.71 3.49
C GLU A 317 25.39 8.63 3.58
N ARG A 318 25.78 7.38 3.89
CA ARG A 318 24.91 6.22 4.01
C ARG A 318 23.84 6.38 5.09
N PHE A 319 24.17 7.05 6.19
CA PHE A 319 23.22 7.29 7.28
C PHE A 319 22.75 8.74 7.33
N LEU A 320 23.59 9.70 6.95
CA LEU A 320 23.23 11.12 6.96
C LEU A 320 22.11 11.46 5.99
N CYS A 321 21.99 10.74 4.87
CA CYS A 321 20.89 10.98 3.93
C CYS A 321 19.51 10.77 4.58
N SER A 322 19.38 9.83 5.52
CA SER A 322 18.10 9.51 6.15
C SER A 322 17.61 10.54 7.17
N GLU A 323 18.50 11.42 7.64
CA GLU A 323 18.15 12.47 8.60
C GLU A 323 17.11 13.45 8.04
N MET A 324 16.97 13.55 6.71
CA MET A 324 15.93 14.41 6.13
C MET A 324 14.50 14.04 6.57
N PHE A 325 14.23 12.77 6.92
CA PHE A 325 12.91 12.37 7.41
C PHE A 325 12.59 12.93 8.80
N PHE A 326 13.61 13.20 9.61
CA PHE A 326 13.47 13.75 10.96
C PHE A 326 13.76 15.25 10.97
N LYS A 327 14.58 15.74 10.04
CA LYS A 327 14.94 17.14 9.88
C LYS A 327 14.81 17.58 8.41
N PRO A 328 13.58 17.85 7.93
CA PRO A 328 13.34 18.21 6.53
C PRO A 328 14.02 19.52 6.09
N SER A 329 14.44 20.37 7.04
CA SER A 329 15.23 21.56 6.73
C SER A 329 16.54 21.25 5.98
N LEU A 330 17.05 20.02 6.09
CA LEU A 330 18.24 19.56 5.36
C LEU A 330 18.04 19.55 3.83
N ILE A 331 16.80 19.32 3.39
CA ILE A 331 16.40 19.40 1.98
C ILE A 331 15.66 20.71 1.66
N LYS A 332 15.85 21.75 2.50
CA LYS A 332 15.21 23.06 2.39
C LYS A 332 13.67 23.01 2.45
N SER A 333 13.10 21.94 3.00
CA SER A 333 11.67 21.85 3.27
C SER A 333 11.32 22.52 4.59
N MET A 334 10.19 23.25 4.61
CA MET A 334 9.63 23.88 5.80
C MET A 334 8.60 22.98 6.51
N GLN A 335 8.33 21.78 5.98
CA GLN A 335 7.40 20.83 6.60
C GLN A 335 8.01 20.19 7.86
N LEU A 336 7.13 19.66 8.71
CA LEU A 336 7.51 18.96 9.94
C LEU A 336 8.26 17.66 9.62
N GLY A 337 9.16 17.24 10.52
CA GLY A 337 9.74 15.89 10.48
C GLY A 337 8.66 14.82 10.70
N LEU A 338 8.89 13.61 10.20
CA LEU A 338 7.92 12.51 10.21
C LEU A 338 7.43 12.17 11.62
N HIS A 339 8.35 12.07 12.58
CA HIS A 339 8.05 11.86 14.00
C HIS A 339 7.18 12.99 14.58
N THR A 340 7.51 14.26 14.29
CA THR A 340 6.73 15.42 14.74
C THR A 340 5.34 15.46 14.11
N GLN A 341 5.23 15.16 12.81
CA GLN A 341 3.95 15.05 12.11
C GLN A 341 3.09 13.94 12.70
N THR A 342 3.70 12.81 13.06
CA THR A 342 3.02 11.67 13.70
C THR A 342 2.39 12.07 15.03
N VAL A 343 3.16 12.74 15.89
CA VAL A 343 2.65 13.27 17.17
C VAL A 343 1.60 14.37 16.95
N SER A 344 1.77 15.23 15.93
CA SER A 344 0.80 16.26 15.59
C SER A 344 -0.56 15.66 15.21
N CYS A 345 -0.59 14.60 14.41
CA CYS A 345 -1.83 13.87 14.08
C CYS A 345 -2.45 13.24 15.33
N LEU A 346 -1.66 12.60 16.18
CA LEU A 346 -2.14 12.01 17.43
C LEU A 346 -2.72 13.03 18.40
N ASN A 347 -2.13 14.23 18.51
CA ASN A 347 -2.61 15.29 19.38
C ASN A 347 -3.89 15.98 18.88
N LYS A 348 -4.26 15.80 17.61
CA LYS A 348 -5.55 16.24 17.07
C LYS A 348 -6.68 15.24 17.32
N CYS A 349 -6.35 14.02 17.73
CA CYS A 349 -7.33 13.01 18.13
C CYS A 349 -7.83 13.30 19.56
N ASP A 350 -9.04 12.85 19.87
CA ASP A 350 -9.53 12.82 21.25
C ASP A 350 -8.71 11.86 22.11
N ILE A 351 -8.77 12.03 23.43
CA ILE A 351 -7.89 11.33 24.38
C ILE A 351 -8.03 9.80 24.28
N ALA A 352 -9.25 9.30 24.10
CA ALA A 352 -9.51 7.86 24.00
C ALA A 352 -8.91 7.29 22.73
N LEU A 353 -9.22 7.89 21.58
CA LEU A 353 -8.65 7.48 20.29
C LEU A 353 -7.13 7.60 20.26
N LYS A 354 -6.56 8.70 20.78
CA LYS A 354 -5.11 8.90 20.83
C LYS A 354 -4.42 7.74 21.54
N ARG A 355 -4.94 7.30 22.69
CA ARG A 355 -4.38 6.18 23.46
C ARG A 355 -4.40 4.89 22.65
N ASP A 356 -5.50 4.61 21.96
CA ASP A 356 -5.66 3.40 21.16
C ASP A 356 -4.75 3.41 19.92
N LEU A 357 -4.58 4.58 19.29
CA LEU A 357 -3.69 4.76 18.14
C LEU A 357 -2.21 4.74 18.51
N MET A 358 -1.83 5.23 19.69
CA MET A 358 -0.45 5.17 20.21
C MET A 358 0.04 3.72 20.29
N GLY A 359 -0.81 2.80 20.73
CA GLY A 359 -0.48 1.37 20.79
C GLY A 359 -0.48 0.64 19.44
N ASN A 360 -0.89 1.32 18.35
CA ASN A 360 -1.12 0.72 17.04
C ASN A 360 -0.58 1.61 15.90
N ILE A 361 0.69 2.00 15.96
CA ILE A 361 1.33 2.79 14.90
C ILE A 361 1.90 1.81 13.86
N LEU A 362 1.36 1.80 12.65
CA LEU A 362 1.69 0.84 11.58
C LEU A 362 2.60 1.51 10.54
N LEU A 363 3.84 1.05 10.41
CA LEU A 363 4.81 1.66 9.52
C LEU A 363 4.84 0.96 8.15
N CYS A 364 4.57 1.68 7.06
CA CYS A 364 4.41 1.11 5.72
C CYS A 364 5.17 1.89 4.64
N GLY A 365 5.37 1.27 3.47
CA GLY A 365 5.97 1.92 2.30
C GLY A 365 7.46 1.67 2.15
N GLY A 366 7.94 1.71 0.90
CA GLY A 366 9.28 1.25 0.52
C GLY A 366 10.43 2.01 1.18
N SER A 367 10.28 3.30 1.49
CA SER A 367 11.35 4.07 2.14
C SER A 367 11.55 3.71 3.60
N THR A 368 10.53 3.13 4.24
CA THR A 368 10.63 2.59 5.60
C THR A 368 11.42 1.28 5.68
N MET A 369 11.82 0.71 4.53
CA MET A 369 12.65 -0.49 4.45
C MET A 369 14.12 -0.24 4.82
N LEU A 370 14.56 1.02 4.91
CA LEU A 370 15.90 1.35 5.39
C LEU A 370 16.11 0.74 6.78
N ARG A 371 17.24 0.04 6.95
CA ARG A 371 17.59 -0.59 8.23
C ARG A 371 17.63 0.46 9.34
N GLY A 372 17.04 0.15 10.49
CA GLY A 372 17.02 1.06 11.66
C GLY A 372 15.89 2.10 11.64
N PHE A 373 15.15 2.25 10.54
CA PHE A 373 14.04 3.21 10.45
C PHE A 373 13.00 3.01 11.57
N PRO A 374 12.50 1.78 11.84
CA PRO A 374 11.49 1.58 12.89
C PRO A 374 12.03 1.94 14.28
N ASN A 375 13.28 1.56 14.59
CA ASN A 375 13.91 1.84 15.88
C ASN A 375 14.12 3.34 16.10
N ARG A 376 14.56 4.06 15.06
CA ARG A 376 14.71 5.52 15.14
C ARG A 376 13.35 6.18 15.34
N LEU A 377 12.32 5.83 14.56
CA LEU A 377 10.99 6.39 14.73
C LEU A 377 10.44 6.10 16.13
N GLN A 378 10.58 4.87 16.62
CA GLN A 378 10.18 4.48 17.97
C GLN A 378 10.88 5.34 19.04
N LYS A 379 12.20 5.54 18.94
CA LYS A 379 12.97 6.40 19.87
C LYS A 379 12.44 7.83 19.88
N GLU A 380 12.22 8.43 18.71
CA GLU A 380 11.72 9.80 18.59
C GLU A 380 10.32 9.94 19.21
N LEU A 381 9.41 8.99 18.93
CA LEU A 381 8.05 9.01 19.48
C LEU A 381 8.04 8.83 21.00
N SER A 382 8.82 7.87 21.52
CA SER A 382 8.95 7.67 22.96
C SER A 382 9.58 8.88 23.67
N GLY A 383 10.50 9.59 23.02
CA GLY A 383 11.08 10.82 23.54
C GLY A 383 10.08 11.99 23.57
N MET A 384 9.24 12.12 22.54
CA MET A 384 8.21 13.17 22.47
C MET A 384 7.00 12.92 23.37
N CYS A 385 6.70 11.66 23.67
CA CYS A 385 5.53 11.27 24.46
C CYS A 385 5.94 10.32 25.58
N PRO A 386 6.66 10.78 26.63
CA PRO A 386 7.23 9.91 27.67
C PRO A 386 6.17 9.26 28.58
N ASN A 387 4.98 9.86 28.68
CA ASN A 387 3.86 9.32 29.46
C ASN A 387 2.96 8.39 28.64
N ASP A 388 3.08 8.44 27.31
CA ASP A 388 2.40 7.53 26.41
C ASP A 388 3.38 6.38 26.07
N THR A 389 2.87 5.20 25.73
CA THR A 389 3.72 4.06 25.34
C THR A 389 3.54 3.79 23.84
N PRO A 390 4.04 4.66 22.94
CA PRO A 390 3.86 4.46 21.50
C PRO A 390 4.47 3.12 21.09
N GLN A 391 3.77 2.37 20.23
CA GLN A 391 4.22 1.09 19.70
C GLN A 391 4.24 1.12 18.18
N VAL A 392 5.44 1.13 17.60
CA VAL A 392 5.65 1.05 16.15
C VAL A 392 5.68 -0.43 15.73
N SER A 393 4.63 -0.85 15.04
CA SER A 393 4.51 -2.18 14.43
C SER A 393 5.02 -2.17 12.99
N VAL A 394 5.73 -3.22 12.59
CA VAL A 394 6.28 -3.39 11.25
C VAL A 394 6.01 -4.79 10.71
N LEU A 395 5.70 -4.87 9.42
CA LEU A 395 5.77 -6.12 8.66
C LEU A 395 7.11 -6.23 7.91
N PRO A 396 7.63 -7.45 7.71
CA PRO A 396 8.81 -7.68 6.86
C PRO A 396 8.60 -7.19 5.42
N GLU A 397 7.39 -7.31 4.89
CA GLU A 397 7.03 -7.04 3.49
C GLU A 397 6.25 -5.72 3.32
N ARG A 398 6.49 -4.78 4.24
CA ARG A 398 5.75 -3.51 4.36
C ARG A 398 5.90 -2.57 3.16
N ASP A 399 6.83 -2.84 2.24
CA ASP A 399 6.95 -2.15 0.95
C ASP A 399 5.83 -2.52 -0.04
N THR A 400 5.20 -3.67 0.18
CA THR A 400 4.05 -4.18 -0.60
C THR A 400 2.73 -4.18 0.18
N ALA A 401 2.71 -3.63 1.41
CA ALA A 401 1.56 -3.64 2.32
C ALA A 401 0.25 -3.18 1.68
N VAL A 402 0.28 -2.09 0.91
CA VAL A 402 -0.90 -1.58 0.16
C VAL A 402 -1.45 -2.66 -0.75
N TRP A 403 -0.60 -3.26 -1.59
CA TRP A 403 -1.01 -4.29 -2.54
C TRP A 403 -1.52 -5.54 -1.81
N THR A 404 -0.81 -6.01 -0.78
CA THR A 404 -1.21 -7.18 0.01
C THR A 404 -2.57 -6.96 0.69
N GLY A 405 -2.82 -5.77 1.22
CA GLY A 405 -4.12 -5.38 1.76
C GLY A 405 -5.23 -5.41 0.72
N GLY A 406 -4.96 -4.92 -0.50
CA GLY A 406 -5.89 -5.01 -1.63
C GLY A 406 -6.17 -6.45 -2.05
N SER A 407 -5.15 -7.30 -2.08
CA SER A 407 -5.26 -8.74 -2.38
C SER A 407 -6.14 -9.46 -1.35
N ILE A 408 -5.95 -9.16 -0.06
CA ILE A 408 -6.80 -9.66 1.02
C ILE A 408 -8.23 -9.18 0.80
N LEU A 409 -8.44 -7.85 0.71
CA LEU A 409 -9.77 -7.25 0.61
C LEU A 409 -10.58 -7.80 -0.57
N ALA A 410 -10.00 -7.83 -1.77
CA ALA A 410 -10.65 -8.32 -2.98
C ALA A 410 -10.99 -9.82 -2.93
N SER A 411 -10.30 -10.60 -2.09
CA SER A 411 -10.56 -12.04 -1.90
C SER A 411 -11.66 -12.34 -0.86
N LEU A 412 -12.11 -11.35 -0.09
CA LEU A 412 -13.14 -11.56 0.94
C LEU A 412 -14.52 -11.76 0.32
N GLN A 413 -15.27 -12.75 0.81
CA GLN A 413 -16.65 -12.98 0.37
C GLN A 413 -17.56 -11.79 0.70
N GLY A 414 -17.38 -11.18 1.88
CA GLY A 414 -18.12 -9.99 2.30
C GLY A 414 -17.82 -8.74 1.47
N PHE A 415 -16.72 -8.73 0.70
CA PHE A 415 -16.36 -7.62 -0.17
C PHE A 415 -17.01 -7.71 -1.56
N GLN A 416 -17.41 -8.91 -2.02
CA GLN A 416 -17.96 -9.08 -3.38
C GLN A 416 -19.17 -8.17 -3.72
N PRO A 417 -20.06 -7.81 -2.77
CA PRO A 417 -21.13 -6.85 -3.05
C PRO A 417 -20.68 -5.39 -3.24
N LEU A 418 -19.42 -5.05 -2.95
CA LEU A 418 -18.88 -3.69 -3.01
C LEU A 418 -18.22 -3.35 -4.36
N TRP A 419 -18.08 -4.33 -5.25
CA TRP A 419 -17.68 -4.08 -6.63
C TRP A 419 -18.68 -3.15 -7.30
N VAL A 420 -18.19 -2.18 -8.07
CA VAL A 420 -19.02 -1.39 -8.98
C VAL A 420 -18.98 -2.07 -10.33
N HIS A 421 -20.12 -2.50 -10.84
CA HIS A 421 -20.20 -3.15 -12.14
C HIS A 421 -20.27 -2.12 -13.26
N ARG A 422 -19.73 -2.49 -14.42
CA ARG A 422 -19.76 -1.65 -15.62
C ARG A 422 -21.20 -1.23 -16.00
N SER A 423 -22.17 -2.13 -15.88
CA SER A 423 -23.57 -1.81 -16.16
C SER A 423 -24.14 -0.75 -15.20
N GLU A 424 -23.73 -0.74 -13.94
CA GLU A 424 -24.15 0.27 -12.96
C GLU A 424 -23.55 1.64 -13.31
N TYR A 425 -22.29 1.65 -13.77
CA TYR A 425 -21.62 2.85 -14.28
C TYR A 425 -22.28 3.39 -15.55
N GLU A 426 -22.61 2.55 -16.52
CA GLU A 426 -23.28 2.96 -17.76
C GLU A 426 -24.69 3.54 -17.50
N GLU A 427 -25.39 3.05 -16.48
CA GLU A 427 -26.74 3.52 -16.12
C GLU A 427 -26.72 4.80 -15.26
N HIS A 428 -25.83 4.88 -14.27
CA HIS A 428 -25.85 5.94 -13.25
C HIS A 428 -24.68 6.94 -13.38
N GLY A 429 -23.75 6.69 -14.30
CA GLY A 429 -22.53 7.47 -14.47
C GLY A 429 -21.52 7.33 -13.33
N PRO A 430 -20.47 8.16 -13.33
CA PRO A 430 -19.37 8.09 -12.35
C PRO A 430 -19.81 8.37 -10.91
N PHE A 431 -20.96 9.03 -10.70
CA PHE A 431 -21.44 9.38 -9.36
C PHE A 431 -21.67 8.15 -8.46
N PHE A 432 -21.98 7.00 -9.06
CA PHE A 432 -22.22 5.76 -8.32
C PHE A 432 -20.97 5.28 -7.54
N LEU A 433 -19.77 5.64 -8.00
CA LEU A 433 -18.50 5.33 -7.32
C LEU A 433 -18.43 5.91 -5.91
N TYR A 434 -18.95 7.13 -5.70
CA TYR A 434 -18.87 7.81 -4.40
C TYR A 434 -19.68 7.09 -3.31
N ARG A 435 -20.67 6.28 -3.68
CA ARG A 435 -21.52 5.55 -2.73
C ARG A 435 -20.95 4.18 -2.34
N ARG A 436 -20.22 3.52 -3.24
CA ARG A 436 -19.73 2.15 -3.03
C ARG A 436 -18.27 2.06 -2.61
N CYS A 437 -17.42 2.97 -3.05
CA CYS A 437 -15.99 2.92 -2.78
C CYS A 437 -15.60 3.64 -1.47
N PHE A 438 -16.45 4.52 -0.92
CA PHE A 438 -16.07 5.44 0.15
C PHE A 438 -17.14 5.67 1.20
#